data_AF-A0A7S4HEV6-F1
#
_entry.id   AF-A0A7S4HEV6-F1
#
_cell.length_a   1.000
_cell.length_b   1.000
_cell.length_c   1.000
_cell.angle_alpha   90.00
_cell.angle_beta   90.00
_cell.angle_gamma   90.00
#
_symmetry.space_group_name_H-M   'P 1'
#
loop_
_entity.id
_entity.type
_entity.pdbx_description
1 polymer ?
#
loop_
_entity_poly.entity_id
_entity_poly.type
_entity_poly.pdbx_seq_one_letter_code
_entity_poly.pdbx_strand_id
1 'polypeptide(L)'
;AAIADFWVSKAANGTGRDGVAHILHVIPPDEYATGDDSVYTNSVAKIALDFATRAAKVVGRAPTPAWANASSAIPVLFDARRQYHPEYRNYTFGQKIKQADVVLLSYPLMVPMSDAVRDNDLAAYEPATDSNGPAMTWGMHAIGHLESGNASKAAALFNRSFANVQQPFAVWTETPTGGTCAARASPVL
;
A
#
# COMPACT_ATOMS: atom_id res chain seq x y z
N ALA A 1 -18.73 11.44 -5.70
CA ALA A 1 -18.11 12.76 -5.95
C ALA A 1 -17.14 13.08 -4.81
N ALA A 2 -17.59 13.18 -3.55
CA ALA A 2 -16.78 13.61 -2.39
C ALA A 2 -15.32 13.09 -2.31
N ILE A 3 -15.06 11.77 -2.43
CA ILE A 3 -13.69 11.23 -2.37
C ILE A 3 -12.82 11.70 -3.55
N ALA A 4 -13.37 11.74 -4.76
CA ALA A 4 -12.65 12.21 -5.94
C ALA A 4 -12.39 13.73 -5.86
N ASP A 5 -13.35 14.50 -5.35
CA ASP A 5 -13.18 15.94 -5.17
C ASP A 5 -12.12 16.26 -4.09
N PHE A 6 -12.04 15.44 -3.04
CA PHE A 6 -10.95 15.49 -2.08
C PHE A 6 -9.59 15.25 -2.75
N TRP A 7 -9.46 14.22 -3.60
CA TRP A 7 -8.19 13.97 -4.29
C TRP A 7 -7.82 15.05 -5.29
N VAL A 8 -8.80 15.66 -5.98
CA VAL A 8 -8.55 16.83 -6.84
C VAL A 8 -7.98 17.99 -6.04
N SER A 9 -8.56 18.30 -4.87
CA SER A 9 -8.08 19.42 -4.06
C SER A 9 -6.68 19.15 -3.48
N LYS A 10 -6.42 17.91 -3.05
CA LYS A 10 -5.11 17.50 -2.56
C LYS A 10 -4.04 17.59 -3.66
N ALA A 11 -4.35 17.10 -4.86
CA ALA A 11 -3.47 17.15 -6.03
C ALA A 11 -3.19 18.59 -6.45
N ALA A 12 -4.21 19.45 -6.52
CA ALA A 12 -4.07 20.85 -6.91
C ALA A 12 -3.11 21.64 -5.99
N ASN A 13 -3.10 21.34 -4.69
CA ASN A 13 -2.20 21.98 -3.74
C ASN A 13 -0.72 21.66 -3.97
N GLY A 14 -0.42 20.51 -4.59
CA GLY A 14 0.95 20.09 -4.90
C GLY A 14 1.33 20.23 -6.37
N THR A 15 0.46 20.81 -7.21
CA THR A 15 0.75 20.96 -8.64
C THR A 15 1.80 22.04 -8.87
N GLY A 16 2.95 21.63 -9.40
CA GLY A 16 4.06 22.50 -9.78
C GLY A 16 3.88 23.13 -11.17
N ARG A 17 4.88 23.92 -11.59
CA ARG A 17 4.92 24.52 -12.95
C ARG A 17 5.13 23.50 -14.06
N ASP A 18 5.60 22.30 -13.71
CA ASP A 18 5.80 21.17 -14.61
C ASP A 18 4.51 20.40 -14.91
N GLY A 19 3.41 20.76 -14.25
CA GLY A 19 2.10 20.11 -14.43
C GLY A 19 1.97 18.76 -13.71
N VAL A 20 2.99 18.32 -12.98
CA VAL A 20 2.93 17.14 -12.11
C VAL A 20 2.21 17.52 -10.82
N ALA A 21 1.20 16.73 -10.45
CA ALA A 21 0.42 16.96 -9.25
C ALA A 21 0.93 16.07 -8.12
N HIS A 22 1.72 16.65 -7.21
CA HIS A 22 2.28 15.92 -6.08
C HIS A 22 1.26 15.79 -4.95
N ILE A 23 1.19 14.60 -4.33
CA ILE A 23 0.43 14.43 -3.08
C ILE A 23 1.41 14.60 -1.92
N LEU A 24 1.35 15.79 -1.31
CA LEU A 24 2.32 16.21 -0.30
C LEU A 24 1.89 15.79 1.12
N HIS A 25 2.91 15.51 1.94
CA HIS A 25 2.81 15.28 3.39
C HIS A 25 1.77 14.22 3.78
N VAL A 26 2.04 12.98 3.40
CA VAL A 26 1.21 11.81 3.71
C VAL A 26 1.95 10.82 4.59
N ILE A 27 1.18 10.09 5.40
CA ILE A 27 1.62 8.87 6.07
C ILE A 27 0.95 7.72 5.31
N PRO A 28 1.73 6.86 4.64
CA PRO A 28 1.19 5.74 3.90
C PRO A 28 0.96 4.55 4.84
N PRO A 29 0.57 3.35 4.35
CA PRO A 29 0.52 2.16 5.18
C PRO A 29 1.79 1.93 6.00
N ASP A 30 3.00 2.14 5.45
CA ASP A 30 4.19 2.21 6.29
C ASP A 30 4.18 3.45 7.19
N GLU A 31 3.76 3.28 8.44
CA GLU A 31 3.70 4.37 9.42
C GLU A 31 5.07 4.79 9.96
N TYR A 32 6.17 4.12 9.59
CA TYR A 32 7.52 4.66 9.84
C TYR A 32 7.88 5.77 8.85
N ALA A 33 7.16 5.84 7.73
CA ALA A 33 7.35 6.85 6.71
C ALA A 33 6.39 8.04 6.88
N THR A 34 6.92 9.22 6.60
CA THR A 34 6.13 10.41 6.28
C THR A 34 6.82 11.12 5.13
N GLY A 35 6.08 11.51 4.10
CA GLY A 35 6.69 12.05 2.91
C GLY A 35 5.72 12.44 1.82
N ASP A 36 6.27 12.71 0.64
CA ASP A 36 5.53 13.09 -0.55
C ASP A 36 5.44 11.91 -1.52
N ASP A 37 4.36 11.86 -2.29
CA ASP A 37 4.15 10.89 -3.36
C ASP A 37 4.36 9.43 -2.95
N SER A 38 3.79 9.02 -1.82
CA SER A 38 3.67 7.59 -1.52
C SER A 38 3.03 6.87 -2.70
N VAL A 39 3.69 5.82 -3.22
CA VAL A 39 3.22 5.10 -4.39
C VAL A 39 1.88 4.42 -4.13
N TYR A 40 1.66 3.91 -2.91
CA TYR A 40 0.36 3.39 -2.48
C TYR A 40 -0.70 4.49 -2.48
N THR A 41 -0.43 5.61 -1.81
CA THR A 41 -1.40 6.70 -1.67
C THR A 41 -1.78 7.30 -3.03
N ASN A 42 -0.79 7.53 -3.88
CA ASN A 42 -0.99 8.04 -5.24
C ASN A 42 -1.79 7.06 -6.10
N SER A 43 -1.52 5.76 -5.97
CA SER A 43 -2.28 4.72 -6.68
C SER A 43 -3.74 4.69 -6.24
N VAL A 44 -4.02 4.76 -4.93
CA VAL A 44 -5.39 4.85 -4.39
C VAL A 44 -6.10 6.11 -4.89
N ALA A 45 -5.42 7.25 -4.93
CA ALA A 45 -5.98 8.50 -5.44
C ALA A 45 -6.40 8.36 -6.92
N LYS A 46 -5.53 7.80 -7.77
CA LYS A 46 -5.82 7.55 -9.18
C LYS A 46 -7.00 6.58 -9.35
N ILE A 47 -6.99 5.46 -8.62
CA ILE A 47 -8.09 4.49 -8.63
C ILE A 47 -9.43 5.17 -8.28
N ALA A 48 -9.45 6.02 -7.24
CA ALA A 48 -10.66 6.73 -6.83
C ALA A 48 -11.15 7.73 -7.88
N LEU A 49 -10.24 8.49 -8.51
CA LEU A 49 -10.56 9.47 -9.57
C LEU A 49 -11.10 8.77 -10.83
N ASP A 50 -10.44 7.69 -11.25
CA ASP A 50 -10.84 6.90 -12.43
C ASP A 50 -12.15 6.15 -12.18
N PHE A 51 -12.34 5.63 -10.96
CA PHE A 51 -13.60 5.02 -10.55
C PHE A 51 -14.74 6.02 -10.56
N ALA A 52 -14.56 7.23 -10.01
CA ALA A 52 -15.58 8.27 -10.04
C ALA A 52 -15.97 8.68 -11.47
N THR A 53 -14.98 8.78 -12.36
CA THR A 53 -15.19 9.06 -13.79
C THR A 53 -16.03 7.97 -14.46
N ARG A 54 -15.74 6.68 -14.20
CA ARG A 54 -16.52 5.55 -14.72
C ARG A 54 -17.92 5.50 -14.12
N ALA A 55 -18.03 5.65 -12.79
CA ALA A 55 -19.30 5.61 -12.07
C ALA A 55 -20.25 6.71 -12.53
N ALA A 56 -19.76 7.93 -12.78
CA ALA A 56 -20.59 9.02 -13.31
C ALA A 56 -21.27 8.64 -14.62
N LYS A 57 -20.53 8.02 -15.55
CA LYS A 57 -21.07 7.53 -16.83
C LYS A 57 -22.15 6.47 -16.62
N VAL A 58 -21.94 5.53 -15.70
CA VAL A 58 -22.91 4.46 -15.38
C VAL A 58 -24.23 5.04 -14.86
N VAL A 59 -24.17 6.09 -14.04
CA VAL A 59 -25.38 6.74 -13.48
C VAL A 59 -25.95 7.86 -14.36
N GLY A 60 -25.49 7.97 -15.62
CA GLY A 60 -26.00 8.97 -16.57
C GLY A 60 -25.60 10.42 -16.27
N ARG A 61 -24.51 10.64 -15.51
CA ARG A 61 -23.95 11.96 -15.23
C ARG A 61 -22.69 12.22 -16.04
N ALA A 62 -22.47 13.48 -16.42
CA ALA A 62 -21.21 13.90 -17.02
C ALA A 62 -20.09 13.89 -15.95
N PRO A 63 -18.96 13.20 -16.20
CA PRO A 63 -17.81 13.25 -15.30
C PRO A 63 -17.13 14.62 -15.35
N THR A 64 -16.61 15.08 -14.22
CA THR A 64 -15.87 16.34 -14.14
C THR A 64 -14.49 16.19 -14.79
N PRO A 65 -14.08 17.08 -15.73
CA PRO A 65 -12.75 17.02 -16.35
C PRO A 65 -11.59 17.07 -15.34
N ALA A 66 -11.80 17.75 -14.21
CA ALA A 66 -10.83 17.83 -13.12
C ALA A 66 -10.41 16.45 -12.58
N TRP A 67 -11.32 15.46 -12.55
CA TRP A 67 -10.98 14.12 -12.07
C TRP A 67 -9.96 13.43 -12.99
N ALA A 68 -10.20 13.47 -14.29
CA ALA A 68 -9.31 12.87 -15.29
C ALA A 68 -7.97 13.62 -15.38
N ASN A 69 -8.00 14.96 -15.28
CA ASN A 69 -6.79 15.77 -15.28
C ASN A 69 -5.92 15.49 -14.06
N ALA A 70 -6.51 15.44 -12.85
CA ALA A 70 -5.79 15.10 -11.63
C ALA A 70 -5.24 13.67 -11.69
N SER A 71 -6.06 12.70 -12.12
CA SER A 71 -5.63 11.31 -12.26
C SER A 71 -4.41 11.18 -13.17
N SER A 72 -4.40 11.90 -14.29
CA SER A 72 -3.29 11.89 -15.25
C SER A 72 -2.03 12.58 -14.73
N ALA A 73 -2.17 13.61 -13.87
CA ALA A 73 -1.06 14.39 -13.35
C ALA A 73 -0.38 13.79 -12.09
N ILE A 74 -1.06 12.93 -11.34
CA ILE A 74 -0.50 12.27 -10.15
C ILE A 74 0.51 11.19 -10.57
N PRO A 75 1.77 11.25 -10.10
CA PRO A 75 2.79 10.29 -10.46
C PRO A 75 2.61 8.96 -9.74
N VAL A 76 2.95 7.85 -10.41
CA VAL A 76 3.20 6.55 -9.80
C VAL A 76 4.70 6.32 -9.92
N LEU A 77 5.39 6.23 -8.78
CA LEU A 77 6.86 6.17 -8.75
C LEU A 77 7.36 4.82 -9.27
N PHE A 78 8.38 4.85 -10.13
CA PHE A 78 8.96 3.64 -10.70
C PHE A 78 10.46 3.83 -10.98
N ASP A 79 11.30 2.90 -10.49
CA ASP A 79 12.73 2.87 -10.80
C ASP A 79 12.96 1.93 -11.99
N ALA A 80 13.21 2.51 -13.17
CA ALA A 80 13.42 1.76 -14.40
C ALA A 80 14.73 0.94 -14.42
N ARG A 81 15.71 1.21 -13.54
CA ARG A 81 16.96 0.43 -13.49
C ARG A 81 16.78 -0.85 -12.67
N ARG A 82 16.05 -0.75 -11.56
CA ARG A 82 15.76 -1.89 -10.67
C ARG A 82 14.44 -2.59 -10.98
N GLN A 83 13.59 -1.98 -11.82
CA GLN A 83 12.28 -2.51 -12.21
C GLN A 83 11.38 -2.79 -10.99
N TYR A 84 11.27 -1.82 -10.09
CA TYR A 84 10.46 -1.87 -8.87
C TYR A 84 9.86 -0.49 -8.57
N HIS A 85 8.90 -0.42 -7.66
CA HIS A 85 8.27 0.82 -7.21
C HIS A 85 8.93 1.32 -5.91
N PRO A 86 9.60 2.49 -5.92
CA PRO A 86 9.99 3.16 -4.68
C PRO A 86 8.75 3.56 -3.86
N GLU A 87 8.79 3.36 -2.55
CA GLU A 87 7.65 3.53 -1.64
C GLU A 87 7.10 4.96 -1.62
N TYR A 88 7.99 5.95 -1.68
CA TYR A 88 7.66 7.36 -1.72
C TYR A 88 8.80 8.16 -2.35
N ARG A 89 8.61 9.46 -2.56
CA ARG A 89 9.61 10.33 -3.19
C ARG A 89 10.89 10.37 -2.37
N ASN A 90 12.04 10.12 -3.01
CA ASN A 90 13.36 10.02 -2.35
C ASN A 90 13.50 8.85 -1.35
N TYR A 91 12.70 7.79 -1.50
CA TYR A 91 12.86 6.54 -0.75
C TYR A 91 14.29 5.99 -0.87
N THR A 92 14.88 5.57 0.26
CA THR A 92 16.19 4.91 0.29
C THR A 92 16.00 3.40 0.20
N PHE A 93 16.56 2.78 -0.83
CA PHE A 93 16.42 1.33 -1.06
C PHE A 93 16.86 0.51 0.16
N GLY A 94 15.97 -0.37 0.64
CA GLY A 94 16.23 -1.27 1.76
C GLY A 94 16.14 -0.62 3.13
N GLN A 95 15.66 0.63 3.23
CA GLN A 95 15.32 1.21 4.53
C GLN A 95 14.21 0.37 5.19
N LYS A 96 14.26 0.29 6.52
CA LYS A 96 13.32 -0.50 7.30
C LYS A 96 11.91 0.11 7.23
N ILE A 97 10.90 -0.73 6.94
CA ILE A 97 9.48 -0.35 6.91
C ILE A 97 8.69 -1.07 8.01
N LYS A 98 7.62 -0.46 8.50
CA LYS A 98 6.77 -1.02 9.56
C LYS A 98 5.95 -2.21 9.06
N GLN A 99 5.28 -2.05 7.92
CA GLN A 99 4.29 -2.99 7.39
C GLN A 99 4.19 -2.94 5.88
N ALA A 100 3.40 -3.84 5.28
CA ALA A 100 3.14 -3.87 3.85
C ALA A 100 2.66 -2.51 3.31
N ASP A 101 3.37 -1.97 2.32
CA ASP A 101 3.02 -0.73 1.61
C ASP A 101 3.03 -0.95 0.09
N VAL A 102 4.22 -1.04 -0.51
CA VAL A 102 4.37 -1.25 -1.97
C VAL A 102 3.80 -2.59 -2.42
N VAL A 103 3.94 -3.65 -1.61
CA VAL A 103 3.38 -4.97 -1.96
C VAL A 103 1.86 -4.95 -2.09
N LEU A 104 1.18 -3.95 -1.50
CA LEU A 104 -0.27 -3.76 -1.62
C LEU A 104 -0.72 -3.28 -3.01
N LEU A 105 0.22 -2.78 -3.83
CA LEU A 105 -0.06 -2.37 -5.21
C LEU A 105 -0.58 -3.54 -6.06
N SER A 106 0.04 -4.72 -5.92
CA SER A 106 -0.37 -5.94 -6.63
C SER A 106 -1.72 -6.44 -6.12
N TYR A 107 -1.82 -6.69 -4.82
CA TYR A 107 -3.06 -7.04 -4.12
C TYR A 107 -3.10 -6.31 -2.78
N PRO A 108 -4.19 -5.59 -2.44
CA PRO A 108 -5.50 -5.65 -3.10
C PRO A 108 -5.73 -4.58 -4.19
N LEU A 109 -4.79 -3.67 -4.44
CA LEU A 109 -5.07 -2.54 -5.36
C LEU A 109 -5.15 -2.94 -6.84
N MET A 110 -4.57 -4.08 -7.23
CA MET A 110 -4.55 -4.57 -8.61
C MET A 110 -4.00 -3.54 -9.60
N VAL A 111 -2.97 -2.79 -9.16
CA VAL A 111 -2.26 -1.84 -10.03
C VAL A 111 -1.58 -2.63 -11.15
N PRO A 112 -1.80 -2.27 -12.42
CA PRO A 112 -1.20 -2.98 -13.54
C PRO A 112 0.34 -2.94 -13.47
N MET A 113 0.96 -4.12 -13.43
CA MET A 113 2.41 -4.30 -13.47
C MET A 113 2.76 -5.65 -14.10
N SER A 114 4.00 -5.82 -14.52
CA SER A 114 4.49 -7.13 -14.99
C SER A 114 4.78 -8.05 -13.80
N ASP A 115 4.73 -9.36 -14.02
CA ASP A 115 5.10 -10.35 -13.00
C ASP A 115 6.51 -10.10 -12.45
N ALA A 116 7.46 -9.72 -13.32
CA ALA A 116 8.82 -9.39 -12.92
C ALA A 116 8.90 -8.17 -11.98
N VAL A 117 8.07 -7.14 -12.20
CA VAL A 117 8.02 -5.96 -11.31
C VAL A 117 7.41 -6.34 -9.97
N ARG A 118 6.34 -7.15 -9.96
CA ARG A 118 5.74 -7.66 -8.71
C ARG A 118 6.75 -8.48 -7.90
N ASP A 119 7.52 -9.34 -8.57
CA ASP A 119 8.58 -10.13 -7.93
C ASP A 119 9.68 -9.26 -7.34
N ASN A 120 10.09 -8.21 -8.07
CA ASN A 120 11.07 -7.25 -7.58
C ASN A 120 10.57 -6.45 -6.38
N ASP A 121 9.30 -6.03 -6.39
CA ASP A 121 8.68 -5.36 -5.24
C ASP A 121 8.66 -6.28 -4.01
N LEU A 122 8.23 -7.54 -4.17
CA LEU A 122 8.26 -8.53 -3.09
C LEU A 122 9.69 -8.77 -2.57
N ALA A 123 10.66 -8.92 -3.48
CA ALA A 123 12.06 -9.16 -3.12
C ALA A 123 12.71 -7.95 -2.43
N ALA A 124 12.31 -6.72 -2.79
CA ALA A 124 12.82 -5.50 -2.18
C ALA A 124 12.24 -5.27 -0.77
N TYR A 125 10.94 -5.47 -0.59
CA TYR A 125 10.23 -5.05 0.62
C TYR A 125 10.09 -6.13 1.70
N GLU A 126 10.14 -7.41 1.35
CA GLU A 126 10.10 -8.49 2.33
C GLU A 126 11.27 -8.44 3.34
N PRO A 127 12.56 -8.28 2.95
CA PRO A 127 13.66 -8.16 3.91
C PRO A 127 13.71 -6.80 4.61
N ALA A 128 13.10 -5.76 4.03
CA ALA A 128 13.01 -4.43 4.62
C ALA A 128 11.93 -4.32 5.71
N THR A 129 10.95 -5.23 5.68
CA THR A 129 9.82 -5.24 6.61
C THR A 129 10.25 -5.62 8.02
N ASP A 130 9.85 -4.83 9.02
CA ASP A 130 10.04 -5.16 10.43
C ASP A 130 9.42 -6.52 10.76
N SER A 131 10.25 -7.43 11.28
CA SER A 131 9.80 -8.73 11.72
C SER A 131 8.74 -8.70 12.82
N ASN A 132 8.73 -7.63 13.63
CA ASN A 132 7.76 -7.36 14.69
C ASN A 132 6.66 -6.39 14.24
N GLY A 133 6.61 -6.09 12.94
CA GLY A 133 5.57 -5.28 12.33
C GLY A 133 4.17 -5.88 12.52
N PRO A 134 3.13 -5.10 12.24
CA PRO A 134 1.76 -5.48 12.49
C PRO A 134 1.29 -6.64 11.60
N ALA A 135 0.25 -7.31 12.10
CA ALA A 135 -0.32 -8.55 11.61
C ALA A 135 -0.76 -8.56 10.14
N MET A 136 -1.03 -7.39 9.57
CA MET A 136 -1.54 -7.24 8.20
C MET A 136 -0.49 -7.55 7.11
N THR A 137 0.79 -7.65 7.48
CA THR A 137 1.90 -7.64 6.51
C THR A 137 2.14 -8.97 5.81
N TRP A 138 2.26 -10.06 6.58
CA TRP A 138 2.73 -11.34 6.05
C TRP A 138 1.70 -12.05 5.18
N GLY A 139 0.40 -11.82 5.45
CA GLY A 139 -0.68 -12.30 4.59
C GLY A 139 -0.62 -11.69 3.19
N MET A 140 -0.30 -10.39 3.08
CA MET A 140 -0.20 -9.70 1.79
C MET A 140 1.01 -10.17 0.98
N HIS A 141 2.16 -10.38 1.63
CA HIS A 141 3.31 -11.00 0.99
C HIS A 141 3.02 -12.44 0.54
N ALA A 142 2.29 -13.23 1.36
CA ALA A 142 1.91 -14.58 0.99
C ALA A 142 1.05 -14.61 -0.28
N ILE A 143 0.08 -13.70 -0.41
CA ILE A 143 -0.73 -13.55 -1.63
C ILE A 143 0.14 -13.18 -2.82
N GLY A 144 1.03 -12.19 -2.68
CA GLY A 144 1.94 -11.82 -3.75
C GLY A 144 2.80 -12.99 -4.26
N HIS A 145 3.34 -13.81 -3.35
CA HIS A 145 4.09 -15.01 -3.73
C HIS A 145 3.22 -16.10 -4.37
N LEU A 146 1.93 -16.20 -4.04
CA LEU A 146 1.00 -17.09 -4.73
C LEU A 146 0.77 -16.66 -6.18
N GLU A 147 0.59 -15.36 -6.42
CA GLU A 147 0.43 -14.81 -7.77
C GLU A 147 1.68 -15.05 -8.64
N SER A 148 2.86 -15.05 -8.02
CA SER A 148 4.12 -15.35 -8.69
C SER A 148 4.44 -16.86 -8.77
N GLY A 149 3.52 -17.73 -8.37
CA GLY A 149 3.69 -19.19 -8.43
C GLY A 149 4.63 -19.78 -7.38
N ASN A 150 5.09 -18.99 -6.40
CA ASN A 150 5.99 -19.43 -5.33
C ASN A 150 5.21 -19.96 -4.10
N ALA A 151 4.54 -21.09 -4.28
CA ALA A 151 3.69 -21.70 -3.25
C ALA A 151 4.46 -22.02 -1.95
N SER A 152 5.73 -22.43 -2.04
CA SER A 152 6.54 -22.76 -0.86
C SER A 152 6.78 -21.53 0.02
N LYS A 153 7.13 -20.40 -0.60
CA LYS A 153 7.38 -19.15 0.13
C LYS A 153 6.09 -18.55 0.66
N ALA A 154 5.01 -18.60 -0.14
CA ALA A 154 3.69 -18.22 0.31
C ALA A 154 3.23 -19.00 1.55
N ALA A 155 3.41 -20.32 1.57
CA ALA A 155 3.04 -21.16 2.71
C ALA A 155 3.81 -20.78 4.00
N ALA A 156 5.10 -20.49 3.89
CA ALA A 156 5.91 -20.04 5.03
C ALA A 156 5.42 -18.69 5.59
N LEU A 157 5.12 -17.73 4.71
CA LEU A 157 4.64 -16.40 5.10
C LEU A 157 3.18 -16.44 5.62
N PHE A 158 2.34 -17.31 5.05
CA PHE A 158 1.01 -17.58 5.56
C PHE A 158 1.06 -18.12 6.98
N ASN A 159 1.89 -19.12 7.24
CA ASN A 159 2.10 -19.64 8.61
C ASN A 159 2.62 -18.55 9.56
N ARG A 160 3.51 -17.67 9.08
CA ARG A 160 4.01 -16.54 9.88
C ARG A 160 2.90 -15.57 10.28
N SER A 161 1.88 -15.37 9.45
CA SER A 161 0.76 -14.47 9.77
C SER A 161 -0.06 -14.91 10.99
N PHE A 162 0.00 -16.19 11.37
CA PHE A 162 -0.64 -16.71 12.59
C PHE A 162 0.09 -16.32 13.88
N ALA A 163 1.29 -15.74 13.82
CA ALA A 163 2.01 -15.27 15.02
C ALA A 163 1.22 -14.20 15.80
N ASN A 164 0.28 -13.54 15.14
CA ASN A 164 -0.61 -12.53 15.71
C ASN A 164 -1.89 -13.12 16.30
N VAL A 165 -2.11 -14.43 16.20
CA VAL A 165 -3.29 -15.12 16.73
C VAL A 165 -2.96 -15.69 18.13
N GLN A 166 -3.54 -15.09 19.16
CA GLN A 166 -3.26 -15.40 20.55
C GLN A 166 -4.20 -16.46 21.10
N GLN A 167 -3.61 -17.53 21.65
CA GLN A 167 -4.33 -18.55 22.41
C GLN A 167 -4.82 -18.01 23.77
N PRO A 168 -5.85 -18.63 24.39
CA PRO A 168 -6.58 -19.82 23.94
C PRO A 168 -7.77 -19.53 23.03
N PHE A 169 -8.14 -18.26 22.85
CA PHE A 169 -9.38 -17.88 22.14
C PHE A 169 -9.15 -17.43 20.70
N ALA A 170 -7.94 -17.62 20.16
CA ALA A 170 -7.53 -17.14 18.84
C ALA A 170 -7.79 -15.63 18.64
N VAL A 171 -7.55 -14.82 19.68
CA VAL A 171 -7.71 -13.36 19.62
C VAL A 171 -6.58 -12.77 18.80
N TRP A 172 -6.91 -11.87 17.88
CA TRP A 172 -5.91 -11.25 17.04
C TRP A 172 -5.26 -10.04 17.72
N THR A 173 -3.94 -9.92 17.63
CA THR A 173 -3.18 -8.78 18.16
C THR A 173 -2.39 -8.08 17.07
N GLU A 174 -2.27 -6.76 17.19
CA GLU A 174 -1.54 -5.92 16.24
C GLU A 174 -0.13 -6.45 15.97
N THR A 175 0.69 -6.68 17.00
CA THR A 175 2.01 -7.34 16.85
C THR A 175 1.99 -8.76 17.41
N PRO A 176 3.00 -9.60 17.09
CA PRO A 176 3.09 -10.95 17.66
C PRO A 176 3.15 -11.00 19.18
N THR A 177 3.58 -9.91 19.84
CA THR A 177 3.72 -9.81 21.30
C THR A 177 2.60 -9.00 21.98
N GLY A 178 1.64 -8.47 21.21
CA GLY A 178 0.54 -7.60 21.69
C GLY A 178 0.60 -6.19 21.11
N GLY A 179 -0.39 -5.33 21.37
CA GLY A 179 -0.33 -3.94 20.86
C GLY A 179 -1.61 -3.14 21.00
N THR A 180 -2.78 -3.77 20.78
CA THR A 180 -4.10 -3.15 21.03
C THR A 180 -5.19 -4.24 21.12
N CYS A 181 -6.18 -4.02 22.01
CA CYS A 181 -7.36 -4.84 22.36
C CYS A 181 -7.18 -6.36 22.56
N ALA A 182 -6.33 -6.73 23.52
CA ALA A 182 -6.73 -7.61 24.62
C ALA A 182 -5.77 -7.33 25.78
N ALA A 183 -6.28 -6.91 26.93
CA ALA A 183 -5.48 -6.87 28.14
C ALA A 183 -4.88 -8.27 28.33
N ARG A 184 -3.55 -8.37 28.41
CA ARG A 184 -2.92 -9.55 29.00
C ARG A 184 -3.54 -9.68 30.39
N ALA A 185 -4.38 -10.69 30.60
CA ALA A 185 -4.59 -11.18 31.94
C ALA A 185 -3.24 -11.75 32.36
N SER A 186 -2.52 -11.03 33.23
CA SER A 186 -1.36 -11.59 33.91
C SER A 186 -1.78 -12.93 34.52
N PRO A 187 -1.05 -14.02 34.28
CA PRO A 187 -1.26 -15.22 35.07
C PRO A 187 -0.81 -14.86 36.48
N VAL A 188 -1.77 -14.56 37.35
CA VAL A 188 -1.59 -14.76 38.78
C VAL A 188 -1.66 -16.27 38.96
N LEU A 189 -0.49 -16.91 39.08
CA LEU A 189 -0.21 -18.12 39.87
C LEU A 189 1.31 -18.33 39.90
#